data_AF-A0A822HE72-F1
#
_entry.id   AF-A0A822HE72-F1
#
_cell.length_a   1.000
_cell.length_b   1.000
_cell.length_c   1.000
_cell.angle_alpha   90.00
_cell.angle_beta   90.00
_cell.angle_gamma   90.00
#
_symmetry.space_group_name_H-M   'P 1'
#
loop_
_entity.id
_entity.type
_entity.pdbx_description
1 polymer ?
#
loop_
_entity_poly.entity_id
_entity_poly.type
_entity_poly.pdbx_seq_one_letter_code
_entity_poly.pdbx_strand_id
1 'polypeptide(L)'
;QIKNYLKIHNPDKAVDKIHDQSKQSAYEALSRIENELRWPFFQRPLVNFLFSRLKILFSLRECPKFYGIIQTYGKCRQELLRKANLAVNENFISHPDDIYFLFISELKSLAYDTDHKQYDKRDYWKNLILERRLEYTKQMSCKRI
;
A
#
# COMPACT_ATOMS: atom_id res chain seq x y z
N GLN A 1 -4.64 -3.40 9.32
CA GLN A 1 -5.87 -3.57 8.53
C GLN A 1 -5.93 -2.46 7.48
N ILE A 2 -5.79 -2.80 6.20
CA ILE A 2 -5.88 -1.84 5.07
C ILE A 2 -7.34 -1.85 4.61
N LYS A 3 -8.18 -0.98 5.17
CA LYS A 3 -9.64 -0.94 4.90
C LYS A 3 -10.08 0.21 3.97
N ASN A 4 -9.15 0.98 3.39
CA ASN A 4 -9.53 2.26 2.78
C ASN A 4 -8.76 2.62 1.50
N TYR A 5 -8.74 1.74 0.49
CA TYR A 5 -8.22 2.11 -0.84
C TYR A 5 -9.17 1.84 -2.01
N LEU A 6 -10.31 1.18 -1.81
CA LEU A 6 -11.25 0.87 -2.91
C LEU A 6 -12.70 0.86 -2.42
N LYS A 7 -13.24 2.01 -1.95
CA LYS A 7 -14.70 2.19 -1.97
C LYS A 7 -15.10 2.59 -3.38
N ILE A 8 -15.12 1.61 -4.27
CA ILE A 8 -15.67 1.76 -5.60
C ILE A 8 -17.19 1.86 -5.42
N HIS A 9 -17.76 3.06 -5.60
CA HIS A 9 -19.20 3.32 -5.46
C HIS A 9 -20.05 2.69 -6.58
N ASN A 10 -19.42 2.10 -7.60
CA ASN A 10 -20.10 1.41 -8.67
C ASN A 10 -20.17 -0.11 -8.36
N PRO A 11 -21.38 -0.68 -8.15
CA PRO A 11 -21.57 -2.06 -7.73
C PRO A 11 -21.12 -3.09 -8.79
N ASP A 12 -20.89 -2.68 -10.03
CA ASP A 12 -20.37 -3.55 -11.10
C ASP A 12 -18.83 -3.58 -11.16
N LYS A 13 -18.17 -2.64 -10.47
CA LYS A 13 -16.71 -2.60 -10.31
C LYS A 13 -16.27 -3.05 -8.93
N ALA A 14 -17.16 -3.65 -8.14
CA ALA A 14 -16.78 -4.27 -6.87
C ALA A 14 -15.68 -5.31 -7.12
N VAL A 15 -14.64 -5.30 -6.29
CA VAL A 15 -13.46 -6.17 -6.43
C VAL A 15 -13.87 -7.65 -6.52
N ASP A 16 -14.88 -8.04 -5.76
CA ASP A 16 -15.41 -9.40 -5.74
C ASP A 16 -16.04 -9.78 -7.08
N LYS A 17 -16.83 -8.90 -7.71
CA LYS A 17 -17.43 -9.14 -9.03
C LYS A 17 -16.37 -9.25 -10.13
N ILE A 18 -15.37 -8.38 -10.13
CA ILE A 18 -14.27 -8.44 -11.10
C ILE A 18 -13.49 -9.75 -10.94
N HIS A 19 -13.28 -10.17 -9.69
CA HIS A 19 -12.62 -11.44 -9.38
C HIS A 19 -13.43 -12.64 -9.86
N ASP A 20 -14.75 -12.65 -9.65
CA ASP A 20 -15.64 -13.72 -10.10
C ASP A 20 -15.75 -13.78 -11.63
N GLN A 21 -15.84 -12.64 -12.31
CA GLN A 21 -15.82 -12.55 -13.78
C GLN A 21 -14.49 -13.07 -14.36
N SER A 22 -13.37 -12.71 -13.73
CA SER A 22 -12.03 -13.18 -14.15
C SER A 22 -11.89 -14.68 -13.96
N LYS A 23 -12.43 -15.21 -12.85
CA LYS A 23 -12.46 -16.65 -12.56
C LYS A 23 -13.29 -17.40 -13.61
N GLN A 24 -14.48 -16.90 -13.93
CA GLN A 24 -15.35 -17.50 -14.93
C GLN A 24 -14.69 -17.53 -16.32
N SER A 25 -14.08 -16.41 -16.74
CA SER A 25 -13.35 -16.33 -18.01
C SER A 25 -12.20 -17.34 -18.10
N ALA A 26 -11.49 -17.59 -16.99
CA ALA A 26 -10.42 -18.58 -16.93
C ALA A 26 -10.95 -20.02 -17.06
N TYR A 27 -12.09 -20.34 -16.45
CA TYR A 27 -12.73 -21.66 -16.60
C TYR A 27 -13.31 -21.86 -18.00
N GLU A 28 -13.86 -20.82 -18.62
CA GLU A 28 -14.34 -20.89 -20.01
C GLU A 28 -13.18 -21.15 -20.98
N ALA A 29 -12.04 -20.50 -20.77
CA ALA A 29 -10.82 -20.77 -21.54
C ALA A 29 -10.32 -22.21 -21.34
N LEU A 30 -10.34 -22.72 -20.11
CA LEU A 30 -9.97 -24.11 -19.80
C LEU A 30 -10.90 -25.10 -20.52
N SER A 31 -12.21 -24.89 -20.48
CA SER A 31 -13.20 -25.72 -21.17
C SER A 31 -13.01 -25.72 -22.69
N ARG A 32 -12.64 -24.58 -23.28
CA ARG A 32 -12.30 -24.50 -24.72
C ARG A 32 -11.08 -25.35 -25.05
N ILE A 33 -10.02 -25.25 -24.24
CA ILE A 33 -8.81 -26.07 -24.41
C ILE A 33 -9.15 -27.56 -24.27
N GLU A 34 -9.98 -27.94 -23.28
CA GLU A 34 -10.38 -29.33 -23.07
C GLU A 34 -11.19 -29.93 -24.23
N ASN A 35 -11.94 -29.11 -24.95
CA ASN A 35 -12.73 -29.51 -26.12
C ASN A 35 -11.88 -29.70 -27.39
N GLU A 36 -10.72 -29.05 -27.47
CA GLU A 36 -9.77 -29.17 -28.58
C GLU A 36 -8.73 -30.30 -28.36
N LEU A 37 -8.78 -30.99 -27.21
CA LEU A 37 -7.85 -32.07 -26.89
C LEU A 37 -8.09 -33.30 -27.79
N ARG A 38 -7.01 -33.72 -28.46
CA ARG A 38 -7.03 -34.90 -29.32
C ARG A 38 -7.19 -36.21 -28.52
N TRP A 39 -6.72 -36.26 -27.26
CA TRP A 39 -6.70 -37.45 -26.39
C TRP A 39 -7.23 -37.10 -24.98
N PRO A 40 -8.54 -36.87 -24.82
CA PRO A 40 -9.11 -36.25 -23.63
C PRO A 40 -8.91 -37.07 -22.35
N PHE A 41 -8.88 -38.40 -22.43
CA PHE A 41 -8.75 -39.27 -21.25
C PHE A 41 -7.41 -39.11 -20.50
N PHE A 42 -6.32 -38.84 -21.22
CA PHE A 42 -4.98 -38.66 -20.64
C PHE A 42 -4.60 -37.18 -20.49
N GLN A 43 -5.08 -36.33 -21.40
CA GLN A 43 -4.68 -34.93 -21.43
C GLN A 43 -5.50 -34.05 -20.47
N ARG A 44 -6.78 -34.36 -20.21
CA ARG A 44 -7.60 -33.63 -19.23
C ARG A 44 -7.01 -33.59 -17.82
N PRO A 45 -6.57 -34.71 -17.21
CA PRO A 45 -5.97 -34.65 -15.88
C PRO A 45 -4.66 -33.84 -15.87
N LEU A 46 -3.87 -33.90 -16.96
CA LEU A 46 -2.63 -33.13 -17.10
C LEU A 46 -2.90 -31.62 -17.22
N VAL A 47 -3.88 -31.23 -18.04
CA VAL A 47 -4.29 -29.82 -18.23
C VAL A 47 -4.84 -29.25 -16.92
N ASN A 48 -5.68 -30.00 -16.20
CA ASN A 48 -6.18 -29.59 -14.89
C ASN A 48 -5.06 -29.45 -13.85
N PHE A 49 -4.08 -30.36 -13.86
CA PHE A 49 -2.91 -30.27 -12.99
C PHE A 49 -2.07 -29.01 -13.30
N LEU A 50 -1.78 -28.75 -14.58
CA LEU A 50 -1.02 -27.58 -15.01
C LEU A 50 -1.75 -26.27 -14.68
N PHE A 51 -3.06 -26.21 -14.91
CA PHE A 51 -3.90 -25.05 -14.58
C PHE A 51 -3.90 -24.76 -13.08
N SER A 52 -4.04 -25.80 -12.24
CA SER A 52 -3.95 -25.68 -10.78
C SER A 52 -2.61 -25.12 -10.31
N ARG A 53 -1.50 -25.58 -10.91
CA ARG A 53 -0.15 -25.08 -10.60
C ARG A 53 0.07 -23.64 -11.08
N LEU A 54 -0.38 -23.30 -12.28
CA LEU A 54 -0.28 -21.95 -12.83
C LEU A 54 -1.06 -20.95 -11.97
N LYS A 55 -2.26 -21.31 -11.52
CA LYS A 55 -3.05 -20.48 -10.60
C LYS A 55 -2.26 -20.13 -9.33
N ILE A 56 -1.63 -21.12 -8.70
CA ILE A 56 -0.80 -20.91 -7.50
C ILE A 56 0.40 -20.01 -7.81
N LEU A 57 1.13 -20.27 -8.90
CA LEU A 57 2.32 -19.50 -9.28
C LEU A 57 1.99 -18.04 -9.65
N PHE A 58 0.87 -17.81 -10.32
CA PHE A 58 0.40 -16.45 -10.63
C PHE A 58 0.01 -15.67 -9.37
N SER A 59 -0.62 -16.32 -8.39
CA SER A 59 -0.87 -15.70 -7.09
C SER A 59 0.44 -15.34 -6.36
N LEU A 60 1.49 -16.16 -6.50
CA LEU A 60 2.79 -15.87 -5.91
C LEU A 60 3.51 -14.66 -6.52
N ARG A 61 3.18 -14.23 -7.76
CA ARG A 61 3.83 -13.07 -8.39
C ARG A 61 3.57 -11.77 -7.63
N GLU A 62 2.40 -11.63 -7.03
CA GLU A 62 2.02 -10.45 -6.24
C GLU A 62 2.48 -10.54 -4.78
N CYS A 63 2.79 -11.75 -4.29
CA CYS A 63 3.28 -11.98 -2.94
C CYS A 63 4.55 -11.18 -2.57
N PRO A 64 5.65 -11.15 -3.37
CA PRO A 64 6.86 -10.45 -2.95
C PRO A 64 6.64 -8.94 -2.78
N LYS A 65 5.79 -8.33 -3.62
CA LYS A 65 5.43 -6.90 -3.49
C LYS A 65 4.57 -6.66 -2.24
N PHE A 66 3.57 -7.52 -2.01
CA PHE A 66 2.65 -7.34 -0.88
C PHE A 66 3.28 -7.64 0.48
N TYR A 67 3.94 -8.79 0.61
CA TYR A 67 4.56 -9.21 1.87
C TYR A 67 5.88 -8.46 2.12
N GLY A 68 6.72 -8.30 1.11
CA GLY A 68 8.03 -7.68 1.26
C GLY A 68 7.96 -6.17 1.46
N ILE A 69 7.19 -5.46 0.62
CA ILE A 69 7.17 -3.99 0.62
C ILE A 69 5.98 -3.50 1.46
N ILE A 70 4.74 -3.83 1.08
CA ILE A 70 3.56 -3.19 1.69
C ILE A 70 3.45 -3.50 3.20
N GLN A 71 3.63 -4.76 3.60
CA GLN A 71 3.54 -5.11 5.03
C GLN A 71 4.69 -4.54 5.85
N THR A 72 5.93 -4.61 5.34
CA THR A 72 7.10 -4.09 6.05
C THR A 72 7.00 -2.58 6.22
N TYR A 73 6.73 -1.83 5.15
CA TYR A 73 6.53 -0.38 5.23
C TYR A 73 5.30 -0.02 6.07
N GLY A 74 4.25 -0.84 6.06
CA GLY A 74 3.09 -0.67 6.94
C GLY A 74 3.46 -0.76 8.43
N LYS A 75 4.28 -1.74 8.81
CA LYS A 75 4.79 -1.88 10.19
C LYS A 75 5.71 -0.72 10.56
N CYS A 76 6.64 -0.35 9.68
CA CYS A 76 7.52 0.80 9.88
C CYS A 76 6.73 2.09 10.09
N ARG A 77 5.70 2.34 9.27
CA ARG A 77 4.81 3.51 9.39
C ARG A 77 4.08 3.53 10.74
N GLN A 78 3.58 2.38 11.20
CA GLN A 78 2.89 2.29 12.49
C GLN A 78 3.81 2.65 13.66
N GLU A 79 5.02 2.10 13.69
CA GLU A 79 6.01 2.45 14.72
C GLU A 79 6.46 3.91 14.62
N LEU A 80 6.60 4.44 13.40
CA LEU A 80 6.96 5.84 13.20
C LEU A 80 5.89 6.78 13.78
N LEU A 81 4.62 6.52 13.48
CA LEU A 81 3.50 7.30 14.02
C LEU A 81 3.40 7.18 15.54
N ARG A 82 3.68 5.99 16.09
CA ARG A 82 3.72 5.79 17.54
C ARG A 82 4.77 6.69 18.20
N LYS A 83 5.96 6.81 17.60
CA LYS A 83 7.00 7.73 18.07
C LYS A 83 6.65 9.20 17.82
N ALA A 84 6.00 9.52 16.70
CA ALA A 84 5.54 10.87 16.41
C ALA A 84 4.58 11.39 17.48
N ASN A 85 3.70 10.55 18.03
CA ASN A 85 2.84 10.93 19.15
C ASN A 85 3.64 11.38 20.39
N LEU A 86 4.85 10.84 20.62
CA LEU A 86 5.71 11.32 21.70
C LEU A 86 6.22 12.73 21.41
N ALA A 87 6.65 13.01 20.18
CA ALA A 87 7.07 14.34 19.75
C ALA A 87 5.92 15.37 19.78
N VAL A 88 4.67 14.94 19.57
CA VAL A 88 3.46 15.77 19.78
C VAL A 88 3.29 16.11 21.26
N ASN A 89 3.41 15.12 22.15
CA ASN A 89 3.29 15.35 23.60
C ASN A 89 4.35 16.34 24.11
N GLU A 90 5.54 16.32 23.52
CA GLU A 90 6.62 17.27 23.84
C GLU A 90 6.52 18.61 23.10
N ASN A 91 5.45 18.83 22.33
CA ASN A 91 5.15 20.04 21.56
C ASN A 91 6.21 20.38 20.49
N PHE A 92 6.97 19.41 19.98
CA PHE A 92 7.87 19.60 18.83
C PHE A 92 7.10 19.65 17.51
N ILE A 93 6.00 18.90 17.40
CA ILE A 93 5.12 18.86 16.23
C ILE A 93 3.65 18.98 16.69
N SER A 94 2.76 19.41 15.80
CA SER A 94 1.35 19.67 16.17
C SER A 94 0.47 18.44 15.97
N HIS A 95 0.73 17.67 14.92
CA HIS A 95 0.03 16.43 14.62
C HIS A 95 1.01 15.30 14.29
N PRO A 96 0.68 14.03 14.60
CA PRO A 96 1.57 12.91 14.32
C PRO A 96 1.80 12.70 12.82
N ASP A 97 0.86 13.13 11.98
CA ASP A 97 0.98 13.07 10.52
C ASP A 97 1.93 14.14 9.94
N ASP A 98 2.40 15.08 10.76
CA ASP A 98 3.34 16.12 10.31
C ASP A 98 4.69 15.55 9.88
N ILE A 99 5.03 14.36 10.38
CA ILE A 99 6.26 13.64 10.04
C ILE A 99 6.38 13.32 8.54
N TYR A 100 5.27 13.28 7.79
CA TYR A 100 5.30 13.02 6.35
C TYR A 100 5.86 14.20 5.55
N PHE A 101 5.92 15.39 6.13
CA PHE A 101 6.53 16.58 5.50
C PHE A 101 8.03 16.70 5.79
N LEU A 102 8.60 15.74 6.54
CA LEU A 102 10.02 15.72 6.88
C LEU A 102 10.73 14.63 6.08
N PHE A 103 11.96 14.92 5.66
CA PHE A 103 12.85 13.91 5.08
C PHE A 103 13.41 12.98 6.16
N ILE A 104 13.93 11.81 5.76
CA ILE A 104 14.47 10.82 6.70
C ILE A 104 15.63 11.38 7.55
N SER A 105 16.49 12.21 6.96
CA SER A 105 17.57 12.89 7.68
C SER A 105 17.03 13.83 8.76
N GLU A 106 16.02 14.62 8.42
CA GLU A 106 15.39 15.59 9.31
C GLU A 106 14.59 14.90 10.41
N LEU A 107 13.93 13.79 10.10
CA LEU A 107 13.25 12.96 11.08
C LEU A 107 14.22 12.40 12.12
N LYS A 108 15.44 12.05 11.69
CA LYS A 108 16.52 11.63 12.60
C LYS A 108 16.99 12.79 13.49
N SER A 109 17.14 13.99 12.92
CA SER A 109 17.46 15.20 13.69
C SER A 109 16.36 15.56 14.68
N LEU A 110 15.08 15.48 14.27
CA LEU A 110 13.93 15.69 15.13
C LEU A 110 13.93 14.69 16.30
N ALA A 111 14.18 13.41 16.04
CA ALA A 111 14.26 12.39 17.08
C ALA A 111 15.39 12.70 18.08
N TYR A 112 16.55 13.12 17.58
CA TYR A 112 17.65 13.55 18.44
C TYR A 112 17.30 14.75 19.31
N ASP A 113 16.70 15.80 18.72
CA ASP A 113 16.29 17.01 19.43
C ASP A 113 15.18 16.74 20.47
N THR A 114 14.29 15.79 20.18
CA THR A 114 13.24 15.31 21.09
C THR A 114 13.87 14.58 22.28
N ASP A 115 14.74 13.59 22.03
CA ASP A 115 15.41 12.81 23.09
C ASP A 115 16.29 13.70 24.00
N HIS A 116 16.93 14.73 23.45
CA HIS A 116 17.76 15.69 24.20
C HIS A 116 16.96 16.88 24.75
N LYS A 117 15.63 16.90 24.57
CA LYS A 117 14.71 17.95 25.04
C LYS A 117 15.16 19.36 24.63
N GLN A 118 15.63 19.51 23.40
CA GLN A 118 16.14 20.78 22.90
C GLN A 118 15.00 21.70 22.48
N TYR A 119 14.35 22.29 23.48
CA TYR A 119 13.11 23.04 23.33
C TYR A 119 13.18 24.31 22.48
N ASP A 120 14.37 24.89 22.34
CA ASP A 120 14.64 26.08 21.52
C ASP A 120 14.35 25.84 20.02
N LYS A 121 14.46 24.58 19.57
CA LYS A 121 14.21 24.20 18.17
C LYS A 121 12.75 23.86 17.87
N ARG A 122 11.84 23.97 18.84
CA ARG A 122 10.41 23.60 18.62
C ARG A 122 9.78 24.44 17.52
N ASP A 123 10.04 25.76 17.53
CA ASP A 123 9.45 26.67 16.55
C ASP A 123 10.05 26.47 15.16
N TYR A 124 11.35 26.12 15.08
CA TYR A 124 12.00 25.74 13.83
C TYR A 124 11.28 24.57 13.14
N TRP A 125 11.03 23.48 13.88
CA TRP A 125 10.38 22.30 13.33
C TRP A 125 8.95 22.58 12.87
N LYS A 126 8.17 23.34 13.66
CA LYS A 126 6.80 23.73 13.29
C LYS A 126 6.75 24.59 12.04
N ASN A 127 7.64 25.58 11.93
CA ASN A 127 7.72 26.46 10.78
C ASN A 127 8.09 25.69 9.50
N LEU A 128 9.08 24.80 9.58
CA LEU A 128 9.51 23.97 8.46
C LEU A 128 8.38 23.08 7.92
N ILE A 129 7.62 22.45 8.82
CA ILE A 129 6.48 21.60 8.47
C ILE A 129 5.37 22.44 7.83
N LEU A 130 5.10 23.63 8.38
CA LEU A 130 4.06 24.52 7.87
C LEU A 130 4.36 24.99 6.45
N GLU A 131 5.61 25.40 6.18
CA GLU A 131 6.06 25.79 4.84
C GLU A 131 5.82 24.66 3.82
N ARG A 132 6.27 23.45 4.12
CA ARG A 132 6.13 22.30 3.20
C ARG A 132 4.69 21.85 3.01
N ARG A 133 3.86 21.97 4.05
CA ARG A 133 2.42 21.71 3.93
C ARG A 133 1.77 22.68 2.95
N LEU A 134 2.14 23.96 2.99
CA LEU A 134 1.63 24.96 2.07
C LEU A 134 2.10 24.69 0.63
N GLU A 135 3.38 24.34 0.44
CA GLU A 135 3.92 23.95 -0.86
C GLU A 135 3.18 22.74 -1.45
N TYR A 136 2.99 21.69 -0.64
CA TYR A 136 2.29 20.48 -1.06
C TYR A 136 0.84 20.78 -1.46
N THR A 137 0.15 21.63 -0.69
CA THR A 137 -1.23 22.04 -0.97
C THR A 137 -1.32 22.82 -2.28
N LYS A 138 -0.35 23.71 -2.55
CA LYS A 138 -0.23 24.46 -3.82
C LYS A 138 0.02 23.53 -5.01
N GLN A 139 0.87 22.53 -4.86
CA GLN A 139 1.13 21.56 -5.93
C GLN A 139 -0.10 20.68 -6.24
N MET A 140 -0.83 20.28 -5.20
CA MET A 140 -2.06 19.49 -5.33
C MET A 140 -3.20 20.26 -6.00
N SER A 141 -3.33 21.56 -5.74
CA SER A 141 -4.34 22.39 -6.39
C SER A 141 -4.05 22.62 -7.87
N CYS A 142 -2.79 22.82 -8.26
CA CYS A 142 -2.40 22.99 -9.66
C CYS A 142 -2.57 21.71 -10.51
N LYS A 143 -2.44 20.51 -9.94
CA LYS A 143 -2.54 19.23 -10.68
C LYS A 143 -3.97 18.75 -10.93
N ARG A 144 -4.98 19.38 -10.35
CA ARG A 144 -6.40 19.00 -10.48
C ARG A 144 -7.18 19.76 -11.56
N ILE A 145 -6.49 20.63 -12.30
CA ILE A 145 -7.00 21.36 -13.48
C ILE A 145 -6.43 20.66 -14.72
#